data_AF-A0A1C6CB58-F1
#
_entry.id   AF-A0A1C6CB58-F1
#
_cell.length_a   1.000
_cell.length_b   1.000
_cell.length_c   1.000
_cell.angle_alpha   90.00
_cell.angle_beta   90.00
_cell.angle_gamma   90.00
#
_symmetry.space_group_name_H-M   'P 1'
#
loop_
_entity.id
_entity.type
_entity.pdbx_description
1 polymer ?
#
loop_
_entity_poly.entity_id
_entity_poly.type
_entity_poly.pdbx_seq_one_letter_code
_entity_poly.pdbx_strand_id
1 'polypeptide(L)'
;MLSTVVLSNENQTCRGWEAPTSTGGGGCHNLRIIGEDVYIVSEDDEFVSYYPESFRFSKGVNESVSMIADQKVYLSAWVEEGWDDENDCETEEYNYYEKVVERDFKGNLLSETLGSLQQHADGTWWIA
;
A
#
# COMPACT_ATOMS: atom_id res chain seq x y z
N MET A 1 25.59 -13.38 -18.24
CA MET A 1 24.74 -12.80 -19.29
C MET A 1 23.56 -12.16 -18.61
N LEU A 2 23.43 -10.84 -18.65
CA LEU A 2 22.24 -10.13 -18.16
C LEU A 2 21.16 -10.27 -19.24
N SER A 3 20.08 -10.98 -18.93
CA SER A 3 18.93 -11.09 -19.82
C SER A 3 17.98 -9.96 -19.50
N THR A 4 17.89 -8.97 -20.38
CA THR A 4 16.84 -7.95 -20.35
C THR A 4 15.54 -8.61 -20.81
N VAL A 5 14.56 -8.72 -19.91
CA VAL A 5 13.19 -9.13 -20.29
C VAL A 5 12.44 -7.87 -20.71
N VAL A 6 12.10 -7.78 -22.00
CA VAL A 6 11.23 -6.74 -22.56
C VAL A 6 9.80 -7.26 -22.47
N LEU A 7 8.96 -6.62 -21.64
CA LEU A 7 7.53 -6.93 -21.60
C LEU A 7 6.81 -6.12 -22.70
N SER A 8 6.44 -6.78 -23.80
CA SER A 8 5.65 -6.20 -24.89
C SER A 8 4.16 -6.13 -24.50
N ASN A 9 3.57 -4.96 -24.65
CA ASN A 9 2.22 -4.57 -24.22
C ASN A 9 1.06 -5.09 -25.10
N GLU A 10 1.14 -6.32 -25.60
CA GLU A 10 0.07 -6.86 -26.46
C GLU A 10 -0.52 -8.15 -25.87
N ASN A 11 -1.67 -7.97 -25.23
CA ASN A 11 -2.67 -9.01 -24.96
C ASN A 11 -2.29 -10.13 -23.97
N GLN A 12 -1.61 -9.79 -22.88
CA GLN A 12 -1.45 -10.71 -21.76
C GLN A 12 -2.66 -10.64 -20.83
N THR A 13 -3.72 -11.40 -21.14
CA THR A 13 -4.59 -11.86 -20.06
C THR A 13 -3.71 -12.67 -19.12
N CYS A 14 -3.73 -12.32 -17.83
CA CYS A 14 -2.97 -12.87 -16.70
C CYS A 14 -3.28 -14.40 -16.47
N ARG A 15 -3.18 -15.24 -17.51
CA ARG A 15 -3.69 -16.64 -17.60
C ARG A 15 -2.73 -17.72 -17.10
N GLY A 16 -1.54 -17.35 -16.65
CA GLY A 16 -0.54 -18.30 -16.13
C GLY A 16 -0.19 -18.11 -14.66
N TRP A 17 -0.76 -17.10 -14.01
CA TRP A 17 -0.49 -16.74 -12.62
C TRP A 17 -1.77 -16.97 -11.82
N GLU A 18 -2.19 -18.24 -11.77
CA GLU A 18 -3.29 -18.61 -10.89
C GLU A 18 -2.79 -18.51 -9.45
N ALA A 19 -3.02 -17.35 -8.84
CA ALA A 19 -2.97 -17.20 -7.40
C ALA A 19 -3.90 -18.25 -6.79
N PRO A 20 -3.48 -18.96 -5.72
CA PRO A 20 -4.33 -19.94 -5.06
C PRO A 20 -5.60 -19.21 -4.58
N THR A 21 -6.71 -19.51 -5.26
CA THR A 21 -8.09 -19.14 -4.94
C THR A 21 -8.29 -17.70 -4.48
N SER A 22 -8.13 -16.74 -5.39
CA SER A 22 -8.98 -15.54 -5.32
C SER A 22 -10.30 -15.86 -6.00
N THR A 23 -11.36 -16.07 -5.21
CA THR A 23 -12.73 -16.22 -5.74
C THR A 23 -13.30 -14.90 -6.28
N GLY A 24 -12.50 -13.84 -6.36
CA GLY A 24 -12.83 -12.59 -7.05
C GLY A 24 -11.83 -12.36 -8.19
N GLY A 25 -12.33 -12.15 -9.40
CA GLY A 25 -11.52 -11.60 -10.49
C GLY A 25 -11.07 -10.18 -10.16
N GLY A 26 -10.05 -10.03 -9.32
CA GLY A 26 -9.37 -8.76 -9.06
C GLY A 26 -8.49 -8.44 -10.25
N GLY A 27 -8.91 -7.45 -11.04
CA GLY A 27 -8.31 -7.17 -12.33
C GLY A 27 -6.90 -6.58 -12.22
N CYS A 28 -6.13 -6.73 -13.29
CA CYS A 28 -4.76 -6.23 -13.41
C CYS A 28 -4.71 -4.66 -13.50
N HIS A 29 -5.66 -3.93 -12.90
CA HIS A 29 -5.84 -2.46 -12.97
C HIS A 29 -5.21 -1.67 -11.83
N ASN A 30 -4.87 -2.30 -10.70
CA ASN A 30 -4.28 -1.62 -9.54
C ASN A 30 -2.82 -2.02 -9.27
N LEU A 31 -2.08 -2.38 -10.33
CA LEU A 31 -0.67 -2.74 -10.25
C LEU A 31 0.22 -1.49 -10.08
N ARG A 32 1.18 -1.56 -9.16
CA ARG A 32 2.20 -0.53 -8.94
C ARG A 32 3.58 -1.15 -8.77
N ILE A 33 4.61 -0.37 -9.12
CA ILE A 33 5.99 -0.66 -8.75
C ILE A 33 6.36 0.32 -7.64
N ILE A 34 6.74 -0.22 -6.48
CA ILE A 34 7.12 0.57 -5.30
C ILE A 34 8.37 -0.03 -4.66
N GLY A 35 8.97 0.70 -3.72
CA GLY A 35 10.04 0.21 -2.86
C GLY A 35 11.42 0.77 -3.20
N GLU A 36 12.36 0.64 -2.25
CA GLU A 36 13.78 0.93 -2.50
C GLU A 36 14.36 -0.13 -3.44
N ASP A 37 13.93 -1.37 -3.25
CA ASP A 37 14.02 -2.45 -4.23
C ASP A 37 12.76 -2.51 -5.10
N VAL A 38 12.82 -3.28 -6.19
CA VAL A 38 11.69 -3.44 -7.11
C VAL A 38 10.65 -4.38 -6.51
N TYR A 39 9.52 -3.84 -6.06
CA TYR A 39 8.33 -4.63 -5.72
C TYR A 39 7.23 -4.45 -6.76
N ILE A 40 6.62 -5.55 -7.19
CA ILE A 40 5.40 -5.52 -8.02
C ILE A 40 4.24 -5.83 -7.11
N VAL A 41 3.32 -4.89 -6.96
CA VAL A 41 2.26 -4.96 -5.96
C VAL A 41 0.91 -4.61 -6.58
N SER A 42 -0.16 -5.03 -5.93
CA SER A 42 -1.50 -4.49 -6.14
C SER A 42 -2.10 -4.09 -4.80
N GLU A 43 -2.98 -3.10 -4.84
CA GLU A 43 -3.70 -2.64 -3.64
C GLU A 43 -5.18 -2.42 -3.99
N ASP A 44 -6.05 -3.09 -3.23
CA ASP A 44 -7.51 -2.90 -3.19
C ASP A 44 -7.95 -2.94 -1.72
N ASP A 45 -8.79 -3.89 -1.30
CA ASP A 45 -9.09 -4.16 0.12
C ASP A 45 -7.90 -4.84 0.84
N GLU A 46 -7.11 -5.60 0.07
CA GLU A 46 -5.86 -6.21 0.51
C GLU A 46 -4.68 -5.56 -0.20
N PHE A 47 -3.55 -5.54 0.49
CA PHE A 47 -2.26 -5.32 -0.13
C PHE A 47 -1.66 -6.67 -0.53
N VAL A 48 -1.24 -6.80 -1.79
CA VAL A 48 -0.63 -8.02 -2.33
C VAL A 48 0.69 -7.68 -3.01
N SER A 49 1.76 -8.33 -2.58
CA SER A 49 3.03 -8.35 -3.31
C SER A 49 3.16 -9.63 -4.14
N TYR A 50 3.65 -9.48 -5.37
CA TYR A 50 3.89 -10.58 -6.32
C TYR A 50 5.39 -10.83 -6.53
N TYR A 51 6.22 -9.80 -6.35
CA TYR A 51 7.67 -9.84 -6.56
C TYR A 51 8.33 -8.87 -5.58
N PRO A 52 9.52 -9.17 -5.02
CA PRO A 52 10.30 -10.41 -5.23
C PRO A 52 9.77 -11.61 -4.43
N GLU A 53 9.04 -11.35 -3.35
CA GLU A 53 8.41 -12.37 -2.52
C GLU A 53 6.88 -12.19 -2.54
N SER A 54 6.15 -13.31 -2.52
CA SER A 54 4.70 -13.25 -2.43
C SER A 54 4.27 -13.17 -0.97
N PHE A 55 3.64 -12.07 -0.61
CA PHE A 55 2.99 -11.87 0.69
C PHE A 55 1.77 -10.97 0.53
N ARG A 56 0.87 -11.01 1.50
CA ARG A 56 -0.34 -10.21 1.51
C ARG A 56 -0.83 -9.96 2.93
N PHE A 57 -1.56 -8.86 3.12
CA PHE A 57 -2.30 -8.59 4.34
C PHE A 57 -3.47 -7.63 4.08
N SER A 58 -4.47 -7.67 4.96
CA SER A 58 -5.58 -6.73 4.94
C SER A 58 -5.18 -5.38 5.54
N LYS A 59 -5.73 -4.31 5.00
CA LYS A 59 -5.51 -2.94 5.46
C LYS A 59 -6.82 -2.29 5.94
N GLY A 60 -6.70 -1.21 6.67
CA GLY A 60 -7.81 -0.34 7.02
C GLY A 60 -8.38 0.35 5.78
N VAL A 61 -9.66 0.70 5.84
CA VAL A 61 -10.33 1.47 4.78
C VAL A 61 -9.71 2.86 4.60
N ASN A 62 -9.09 3.38 5.66
CA ASN A 62 -8.39 4.65 5.72
C ASN A 62 -6.88 4.54 5.47
N GLU A 63 -6.37 3.34 5.16
CA GLU A 63 -4.95 3.10 4.94
C GLU A 63 -4.65 2.99 3.43
N SER A 64 -3.51 3.52 3.01
CA SER A 64 -2.95 3.36 1.66
C SER A 64 -1.47 2.99 1.73
N VAL A 65 -1.02 2.02 0.94
CA VAL A 65 0.42 1.68 0.88
C VAL A 65 1.18 2.71 0.07
N SER A 66 2.25 3.24 0.66
CA SER A 66 3.11 4.26 0.07
C SER A 66 4.44 3.68 -0.44
N MET A 67 5.11 2.84 0.35
CA MET A 67 6.49 2.39 0.06
C MET A 67 6.84 1.08 0.79
N ILE A 68 7.84 0.37 0.26
CA ILE A 68 8.52 -0.73 0.96
C ILE A 68 10.00 -0.36 1.12
N ALA A 69 10.49 -0.34 2.36
CA ALA A 69 11.88 -0.06 2.68
C ALA A 69 12.28 -0.83 3.93
N ASP A 70 13.56 -1.19 4.08
CA ASP A 70 14.07 -1.85 5.30
C ASP A 70 13.25 -3.08 5.76
N GLN A 71 12.74 -3.89 4.82
CA GLN A 71 11.85 -5.04 5.09
C GLN A 71 10.55 -4.68 5.84
N LYS A 72 10.06 -3.45 5.64
CA LYS A 72 8.82 -2.93 6.18
C LYS A 72 7.94 -2.36 5.09
N VAL A 73 6.63 -2.41 5.31
CA VAL A 73 5.64 -1.74 4.48
C VAL A 73 5.19 -0.48 5.21
N TYR A 74 5.29 0.65 4.54
CA TYR A 74 4.87 1.95 5.03
C TYR A 74 3.53 2.32 4.41
N LEU A 75 2.56 2.63 5.26
CA LEU A 75 1.22 3.04 4.87
C LEU A 75 0.95 4.45 5.39
N SER A 76 0.29 5.28 4.59
CA SER A 76 -0.40 6.46 5.10
C SER A 76 -1.77 6.05 5.65
N ALA A 77 -2.15 6.62 6.78
CA ALA A 77 -3.48 6.43 7.36
C ALA A 77 -4.05 7.80 7.74
N TRP A 78 -5.21 8.15 7.19
CA TRP A 78 -5.95 9.33 7.64
C TRP A 78 -6.80 8.96 8.86
N VAL A 79 -6.82 9.83 9.85
CA VAL A 79 -7.59 9.67 11.09
C VAL A 79 -8.51 10.87 11.22
N GLU A 80 -9.79 10.58 11.39
CA GLU A 80 -10.84 11.56 11.58
C GLU A 80 -11.51 11.25 12.92
N GLU A 81 -11.44 12.19 13.84
CA GLU A 81 -12.00 12.13 15.19
C GLU A 81 -13.02 13.26 15.34
N GLY A 82 -14.04 13.05 16.18
CA GLY A 82 -15.04 14.09 16.47
C GLY A 82 -16.01 14.39 15.33
N TRP A 83 -16.20 13.47 14.39
CA TRP A 83 -17.29 13.49 13.41
C TRP A 83 -18.58 12.92 14.02
N ASP A 84 -19.71 13.62 13.85
CA ASP A 84 -21.03 13.17 14.27
C ASP A 84 -21.79 12.55 13.08
N ASP A 85 -21.80 11.22 13.02
CA ASP A 85 -22.49 10.45 11.97
C ASP A 85 -24.02 10.64 11.99
N GLU A 86 -24.64 10.97 13.14
CA GLU A 86 -26.10 11.13 13.23
C GLU A 86 -26.56 12.45 12.64
N ASN A 87 -25.78 13.51 12.86
CA ASN A 87 -26.11 14.87 12.42
C ASN A 87 -25.34 15.31 11.17
N ASP A 88 -24.44 14.46 10.65
CA ASP A 88 -23.63 14.72 9.46
C ASP A 88 -22.79 16.01 9.60
N CYS A 89 -22.17 16.19 10.78
CA CYS A 89 -21.43 17.41 11.08
C CYS A 89 -20.21 17.22 12.00
N GLU A 90 -19.27 18.17 11.95
CA GLU A 90 -18.13 18.24 12.87
C GLU A 90 -18.58 18.66 14.28
N THR A 91 -17.93 18.09 15.30
CA THR A 91 -18.08 18.50 16.70
C THR A 91 -16.98 19.50 17.11
N GLU A 92 -17.08 20.08 18.31
CA GLU A 92 -16.02 20.93 18.87
C GLU A 92 -14.69 20.17 19.08
N GLU A 93 -14.73 18.83 19.11
CA GLU A 93 -13.58 17.95 19.26
C GLU A 93 -13.06 17.43 17.90
N TYR A 94 -13.57 17.97 16.79
CA TYR A 94 -13.19 17.51 15.45
C TYR A 94 -11.71 17.70 15.19
N ASN A 95 -11.08 16.62 14.72
CA ASN A 95 -9.66 16.60 14.36
C ASN A 95 -9.43 15.66 13.19
N TYR A 96 -8.75 16.16 12.16
CA TYR A 96 -8.35 15.38 10.99
C TYR A 96 -6.84 15.46 10.83
N TYR A 97 -6.18 14.31 10.85
CA TYR A 97 -4.73 14.22 10.75
C TYR A 97 -4.30 12.94 10.05
N GLU A 98 -3.03 12.90 9.64
CA GLU A 98 -2.42 11.70 9.06
C GLU A 98 -1.40 11.10 10.02
N LYS A 99 -1.22 9.80 9.89
CA LYS A 99 -0.12 9.05 10.50
C LYS A 99 0.50 8.11 9.48
N VAL A 100 1.78 7.82 9.68
CA VAL A 100 2.51 6.75 9.01
C VAL A 100 2.43 5.49 9.86
N VAL A 101 1.96 4.41 9.26
CA VAL A 101 1.86 3.08 9.86
C VAL A 101 2.94 2.20 9.26
N GLU A 102 3.75 1.57 10.12
CA GLU A 102 4.75 0.59 9.70
C GLU A 102 4.26 -0.82 9.99
N ARG A 103 4.32 -1.71 8.99
CA ARG A 103 4.00 -3.13 9.15
C ARG A 103 5.11 -4.03 8.64
N ASP A 104 5.20 -5.22 9.21
CA ASP A 104 6.01 -6.30 8.63
C ASP A 104 5.29 -6.96 7.43
N PHE A 105 5.96 -7.87 6.73
CA PHE A 105 5.39 -8.57 5.57
C PHE A 105 4.24 -9.55 5.92
N LYS A 106 4.03 -9.83 7.21
CA LYS A 106 2.86 -10.59 7.68
C LYS A 106 1.68 -9.68 8.01
N GLY A 107 1.85 -8.36 7.87
CA GLY A 107 0.84 -7.37 8.19
C GLY A 107 0.77 -7.01 9.67
N ASN A 108 1.73 -7.44 10.50
CA ASN A 108 1.75 -7.06 11.91
C ASN A 108 2.17 -5.61 12.06
N LEU A 109 1.46 -4.86 12.90
CA LEU A 109 1.81 -3.49 13.26
C LEU A 109 3.15 -3.44 13.99
N LEU A 110 4.06 -2.58 13.52
CA LEU A 110 5.36 -2.33 14.14
C LEU A 110 5.37 -0.97 14.87
N SER A 111 4.86 0.08 14.22
CA SER A 111 4.80 1.43 14.79
C SER A 111 3.75 2.29 14.10
N GLU A 112 3.39 3.40 14.76
CA GLU A 112 2.58 4.48 14.22
C GLU A 112 3.24 5.80 14.58
N THR A 113 3.37 6.70 13.61
CA THR A 113 3.99 8.02 13.79
C THR A 113 3.10 9.10 13.18
N LEU A 114 2.77 10.15 13.94
CA LEU A 114 2.02 11.28 13.42
C LEU A 114 2.78 11.97 12.29
N GLY A 115 2.05 12.38 11.25
CA GLY A 115 2.60 13.05 10.09
C GLY A 115 2.39 12.26 8.80
N SER A 116 2.95 12.79 7.72
CA SER A 116 2.81 12.24 6.37
C SER A 116 4.16 11.81 5.80
N LEU A 117 4.17 10.72 5.03
CA LEU A 117 5.37 10.25 4.37
C LEU A 117 5.65 11.10 3.13
N GLN A 118 6.80 11.78 3.10
CA GLN A 118 7.20 12.70 2.03
C GLN A 118 8.51 12.23 1.38
N GLN A 119 8.66 12.46 0.07
CA GLN A 119 9.87 12.14 -0.69
C GLN A 119 10.58 13.40 -1.18
N HIS A 120 11.91 13.40 -1.08
CA HIS A 120 12.77 14.54 -1.38
C HIS A 120 13.09 14.46 -2.86
N ALA A 121 13.58 15.56 -3.43
CA ALA A 121 14.05 15.56 -4.82
C ALA A 121 15.22 14.58 -5.05
N ASP A 122 15.94 14.20 -3.99
CA ASP A 122 17.03 13.21 -4.04
C ASP A 122 16.56 11.75 -3.85
N GLY A 123 15.26 11.54 -3.64
CA GLY A 123 14.66 10.22 -3.43
C GLY A 123 14.57 9.77 -1.97
N THR A 124 15.17 10.50 -1.02
CA THR A 124 15.11 10.18 0.42
C THR A 124 13.71 10.44 0.96
N TRP A 125 13.28 9.61 1.92
CA TRP A 125 11.97 9.73 2.57
C TRP A 125 12.09 10.26 3.99
N TRP A 126 11.09 11.02 4.44
CA TRP A 126 10.93 11.44 5.84
C TRP A 126 9.45 11.54 6.21
N ILE A 127 9.19 11.60 7.50
CA ILE A 127 7.87 11.89 8.05
C ILE A 127 7.83 13.39 8.39
N ALA A 128 6.89 14.11 7.79
CA ALA A 128 6.67 15.55 7.97
C ALA A 128 5.48 15.82 8.90
#